data_AF-A0A498KGN1-F1
#
_entry.id   AF-A0A498KGN1-F1
#
_cell.length_a   1.000
_cell.length_b   1.000
_cell.length_c   1.000
_cell.angle_alpha   90.00
_cell.angle_beta   90.00
_cell.angle_gamma   90.00
#
_symmetry.space_group_name_H-M   'P 1'
#
loop_
_entity.id
_entity.type
_entity.pdbx_description
1 polymer ?
#
loop_
_entity_poly.entity_id
_entity_poly.type
_entity_poly.pdbx_seq_one_letter_code
_entity_poly.pdbx_strand_id
1 'polypeptide(L)'
;MNCSSSRVFSHGAVASFRGKGMDFLSPKFVTFGASFPAKSEFLNSYIHPALTSLDAFRFQQQGGNVLQVSVKSRSSKSYALVVRSDHRYPQNSDFLKHYSKKEKKPFPVPIVELRRAARERLKSNRGKPRTPVPPPKNGLLVKTLVPVAYDVYDARITLINNLKRLLKVVPVQACRFCNEIHVGPVGHPFKSCKGANANIRKGVHEWIPNVTVDDIFLPVEAFHLYDRLGRRIPHEERFSTPRLPALVELCIQAGVDIPEYPTKRRRKPIIRISKSEFVDADESELPDLDDEGPKRPVLAEILDSEVIAPSDEEETTLLAEETLRAWEQMRRGAKRLMKMYLVRVCGYCPEVHVGPSGHKAQNCGAFKHQQRNGQHGWQAAVLNDLIPPRYVWHVPDVNGPPLERELRNFYGQAPVVVEMCIQAGAAVPEEYRPTMRLDVGIPSTIKEAEMVV
;
A
#
# COMPACT_ATOMS: atom_id res chain seq x y z
N MET A 1 -54.84 -30.57 40.41
CA MET A 1 -54.63 -30.54 41.87
C MET A 1 -53.91 -29.25 42.24
N ASN A 2 -54.07 -28.80 43.48
CA ASN A 2 -53.55 -27.56 44.10
C ASN A 2 -52.00 -27.45 44.04
N CYS A 3 -51.27 -26.32 44.22
CA CYS A 3 -51.43 -24.83 44.19
C CYS A 3 -49.97 -24.23 44.30
N SER A 4 -49.58 -22.95 44.48
CA SER A 4 -50.22 -21.63 44.70
C SER A 4 -49.24 -20.45 44.41
N SER A 5 -49.74 -19.24 44.11
CA SER A 5 -49.04 -17.90 44.16
C SER A 5 -47.80 -17.67 43.24
N SER A 6 -47.50 -16.52 42.57
CA SER A 6 -47.61 -15.05 42.80
C SER A 6 -46.62 -14.52 43.86
N ARG A 7 -45.94 -13.34 43.80
CA ARG A 7 -45.94 -12.04 43.03
C ARG A 7 -44.51 -11.39 43.23
N VAL A 8 -44.01 -10.20 42.79
CA VAL A 8 -44.46 -8.95 42.10
C VAL A 8 -43.24 -8.23 41.41
N PHE A 9 -43.37 -7.02 40.82
CA PHE A 9 -42.30 -6.11 40.31
C PHE A 9 -42.04 -4.89 41.23
N SER A 10 -40.84 -4.27 41.22
CA SER A 10 -40.60 -2.86 41.68
C SER A 10 -39.28 -2.22 41.19
N HIS A 11 -39.14 -0.88 41.35
CA HIS A 11 -38.05 0.00 40.84
C HIS A 11 -37.45 0.89 41.96
N GLY A 12 -36.24 1.45 41.73
CA GLY A 12 -35.65 2.60 42.47
C GLY A 12 -34.46 2.23 43.38
N ALA A 13 -33.58 3.16 43.81
CA ALA A 13 -33.43 4.60 43.50
C ALA A 13 -31.95 5.07 43.74
N VAL A 14 -31.67 6.38 43.62
CA VAL A 14 -30.31 6.98 43.71
C VAL A 14 -30.02 7.58 45.10
N ALA A 15 -28.75 7.59 45.53
CA ALA A 15 -28.26 8.38 46.65
C ALA A 15 -26.98 9.18 46.29
N SER A 16 -26.75 10.30 46.96
CA SER A 16 -25.58 11.17 46.80
C SER A 16 -25.21 11.80 48.15
N PHE A 17 -23.92 11.99 48.42
CA PHE A 17 -23.43 12.69 49.61
C PHE A 17 -22.31 13.66 49.28
N ARG A 18 -22.19 14.70 50.13
CA ARG A 18 -21.30 15.86 49.93
C ARG A 18 -20.61 16.19 51.27
N GLY A 19 -19.30 16.41 51.25
CA GLY A 19 -18.50 16.84 52.40
C GLY A 19 -17.74 18.14 52.12
N LYS A 20 -17.34 18.86 53.19
CA LYS A 20 -16.52 20.08 53.15
C LYS A 20 -15.38 19.95 54.18
N GLY A 21 -14.23 20.56 53.93
CA GLY A 21 -13.19 20.75 54.96
C GLY A 21 -11.83 21.15 54.41
N MET A 22 -11.31 22.25 54.96
CA MET A 22 -9.98 22.87 54.76
C MET A 22 -8.82 21.92 55.21
N ASP A 23 -7.52 22.16 54.97
CA ASP A 23 -6.76 23.42 54.98
C ASP A 23 -5.56 23.50 54.00
N PHE A 24 -4.93 24.68 53.92
CA PHE A 24 -3.77 24.99 53.07
C PHE A 24 -2.42 24.56 53.66
N LEU A 25 -1.55 23.95 52.84
CA LEU A 25 -0.08 24.05 52.99
C LEU A 25 0.63 24.13 51.64
N SER A 26 1.80 24.78 51.64
CA SER A 26 2.75 24.93 50.53
C SER A 26 4.09 25.43 51.10
N PRO A 27 5.24 25.34 50.41
CA PRO A 27 5.55 24.56 49.20
C PRO A 27 6.76 23.60 49.40
N LYS A 28 6.97 22.64 48.50
CA LYS A 28 8.32 22.05 48.25
C LYS A 28 8.52 21.72 46.78
N PHE A 29 9.43 22.43 46.12
CA PHE A 29 10.01 21.99 44.84
C PHE A 29 11.03 20.88 45.12
N VAL A 30 10.84 19.70 44.56
CA VAL A 30 11.89 18.68 44.43
C VAL A 30 11.78 18.04 43.04
N THR A 31 12.79 18.24 42.22
CA THR A 31 12.91 17.62 40.89
C THR A 31 13.32 16.15 41.02
N PHE A 32 12.38 15.22 40.82
CA PHE A 32 12.70 13.83 40.52
C PHE A 32 12.47 13.55 39.03
N GLY A 33 13.55 13.30 38.31
CA GLY A 33 13.51 12.89 36.91
C GLY A 33 13.10 11.43 36.77
N ALA A 34 11.82 11.18 36.47
CA ALA A 34 11.31 9.84 36.15
C ALA A 34 11.26 9.64 34.63
N SER A 35 12.25 8.96 34.06
CA SER A 35 12.29 8.61 32.64
C SER A 35 11.37 7.42 32.35
N PHE A 36 10.20 7.67 31.77
CA PHE A 36 9.30 6.62 31.28
C PHE A 36 9.54 6.33 29.79
N PRO A 37 9.71 5.06 29.38
CA PRO A 37 10.08 4.71 28.01
C PRO A 37 8.88 4.79 27.06
N ALA A 38 8.95 5.70 26.09
CA ALA A 38 7.97 5.79 25.00
C ALA A 38 8.27 4.78 23.88
N LYS A 39 7.92 3.51 24.11
CA LYS A 39 7.96 2.43 23.12
C LYS A 39 6.59 1.77 22.98
N SER A 40 5.98 1.89 21.80
CA SER A 40 4.94 0.99 21.33
C SER A 40 5.50 0.21 20.14
N GLU A 41 6.25 -0.85 20.44
CA GLU A 41 6.90 -1.68 19.43
C GLU A 41 5.88 -2.60 18.76
N PHE A 42 5.74 -2.44 17.44
CA PHE A 42 5.25 -3.48 16.54
C PHE A 42 6.35 -3.77 15.52
N LEU A 43 7.41 -4.41 16.01
CA LEU A 43 8.45 -5.04 15.20
C LEU A 43 8.32 -6.55 15.40
N ASN A 44 7.79 -7.26 14.40
CA ASN A 44 7.74 -8.71 14.41
C ASN A 44 9.14 -9.27 14.10
N SER A 45 9.93 -9.49 15.14
CA SER A 45 11.23 -10.18 15.02
C SER A 45 11.04 -11.68 14.89
N TYR A 46 11.32 -12.24 13.71
CA TYR A 46 11.52 -13.68 13.53
C TYR A 46 13.01 -13.97 13.37
N ILE A 47 13.61 -14.57 14.41
CA ILE A 47 14.98 -15.11 14.39
C ILE A 47 14.94 -16.44 15.15
N HIS A 48 15.41 -17.52 14.51
CA HIS A 48 15.82 -18.76 15.19
C HIS A 48 17.12 -19.31 14.55
N PRO A 49 17.94 -20.11 15.28
CA PRO A 49 19.40 -20.07 15.08
C PRO A 49 20.11 -21.42 14.83
N ALA A 50 21.26 -21.36 14.13
CA ALA A 50 22.35 -22.34 14.06
C ALA A 50 23.66 -21.56 13.73
N LEU A 51 24.82 -21.74 14.39
CA LEU A 51 25.79 -22.84 14.32
C LEU A 51 26.30 -23.06 12.86
N THR A 52 27.59 -23.08 12.50
CA THR A 52 28.90 -22.98 13.23
C THR A 52 30.00 -22.62 12.17
N SER A 53 30.93 -21.68 12.41
CA SER A 53 32.30 -21.86 12.99
C SER A 53 33.45 -22.17 12.00
N LEU A 54 34.55 -21.39 12.12
CA LEU A 54 35.96 -21.59 11.68
C LEU A 54 36.47 -21.25 10.25
N ASP A 55 37.64 -20.59 10.28
CA ASP A 55 38.86 -20.67 9.45
C ASP A 55 38.91 -20.26 7.95
N ALA A 56 39.10 -18.94 7.79
CA ALA A 56 40.31 -18.31 7.24
C ALA A 56 41.26 -19.11 6.30
N PHE A 57 41.53 -18.52 5.13
CA PHE A 57 42.86 -18.58 4.48
C PHE A 57 43.31 -17.18 4.02
N ARG A 58 44.58 -16.85 4.30
CA ARG A 58 45.27 -15.70 3.69
C ARG A 58 46.01 -16.17 2.44
N PHE A 59 45.95 -15.39 1.36
CA PHE A 59 47.06 -15.29 0.40
C PHE A 59 47.28 -13.82 0.00
N GLN A 60 48.48 -13.53 -0.49
CA GLN A 60 49.08 -12.19 -0.51
C GLN A 60 50.05 -12.09 -1.71
N GLN A 61 50.18 -10.87 -2.28
CA GLN A 61 51.05 -10.53 -3.45
C GLN A 61 50.57 -11.15 -4.79
N GLN A 62 50.85 -10.58 -5.98
CA GLN A 62 51.45 -9.29 -6.35
C GLN A 62 51.04 -8.90 -7.79
N GLY A 63 51.47 -7.70 -8.23
CA GLY A 63 51.55 -7.36 -9.66
C GLY A 63 50.46 -6.41 -10.14
N GLY A 64 50.85 -5.17 -10.43
CA GLY A 64 50.01 -4.21 -11.15
C GLY A 64 50.52 -3.98 -12.57
N ASN A 65 49.70 -3.39 -13.43
CA ASN A 65 50.14 -2.70 -14.63
C ASN A 65 49.21 -1.51 -14.89
N VAL A 66 49.79 -0.33 -15.11
CA VAL A 66 49.05 0.90 -15.36
C VAL A 66 48.88 1.09 -16.87
N LEU A 67 47.66 0.96 -17.36
CA LEU A 67 47.32 1.28 -18.75
C LEU A 67 46.71 2.70 -18.83
N GLN A 68 47.54 3.68 -19.18
CA GLN A 68 47.04 5.01 -19.57
C GLN A 68 46.34 4.93 -20.93
N VAL A 69 45.01 5.04 -20.94
CA VAL A 69 44.23 5.19 -22.18
C VAL A 69 43.88 6.67 -22.38
N SER A 70 44.42 7.27 -23.44
CA SER A 70 44.17 8.68 -23.78
C SER A 70 42.81 8.84 -24.46
N VAL A 71 41.79 9.25 -23.69
CA VAL A 71 40.45 9.54 -24.21
C VAL A 71 40.42 10.94 -24.81
N LYS A 72 40.34 11.04 -26.15
CA LYS A 72 40.11 12.31 -26.85
C LYS A 72 38.69 12.80 -26.58
N SER A 73 38.56 14.01 -26.02
CA SER A 73 37.27 14.61 -25.71
C SER A 73 36.46 14.90 -26.99
N ARG A 74 35.25 14.34 -27.08
CA ARG A 74 34.24 14.80 -28.04
C ARG A 74 33.62 16.08 -27.49
N SER A 75 33.73 17.18 -28.24
CA SER A 75 33.04 18.42 -27.89
C SER A 75 31.52 18.23 -28.01
N SER A 76 30.82 18.39 -26.89
CA SER A 76 29.35 18.42 -26.90
C SER A 76 28.88 19.66 -27.67
N LYS A 77 28.08 19.44 -28.72
CA LYS A 77 27.37 20.53 -29.40
C LYS A 77 25.99 20.65 -28.75
N SER A 78 25.68 21.83 -28.22
CA SER A 78 24.37 22.15 -27.66
C SER A 78 23.31 22.23 -28.77
N TYR A 79 22.55 21.16 -28.92
CA TYR A 79 21.32 21.18 -29.72
C TYR A 79 20.19 21.78 -28.86
N ALA A 80 19.63 22.90 -29.29
CA ALA A 80 18.48 23.50 -28.62
C ALA A 80 17.26 22.55 -28.72
N LEU A 81 16.85 21.99 -27.58
CA LEU A 81 15.68 21.12 -27.50
C LEU A 81 14.40 21.93 -27.70
N VAL A 82 13.85 21.89 -28.91
CA VAL A 82 12.54 22.48 -29.22
C VAL A 82 11.44 21.64 -28.56
N VAL A 83 11.01 22.07 -27.37
CA VAL A 83 9.91 21.45 -26.63
C VAL A 83 8.62 21.54 -27.45
N ARG A 84 8.22 20.43 -28.06
CA ARG A 84 6.92 20.30 -28.74
C ARG A 84 5.86 19.91 -27.72
N SER A 85 4.93 20.83 -27.45
CA SER A 85 3.75 20.55 -26.63
C SER A 85 2.81 19.59 -27.35
N ASP A 86 2.93 18.29 -27.08
CA ASP A 86 1.93 17.32 -27.50
C ASP A 86 0.67 17.47 -26.64
N HIS A 87 -0.38 18.06 -27.21
CA HIS A 87 -1.64 18.35 -26.54
C HIS A 87 -2.37 17.10 -26.02
N ARG A 88 -1.91 15.88 -26.33
CA ARG A 88 -2.44 14.62 -25.79
C ARG A 88 -2.04 14.38 -24.33
N TYR A 89 -0.97 15.00 -23.84
CA TYR A 89 -0.46 14.80 -22.49
C TYR A 89 -0.24 16.13 -21.74
N PRO A 90 -1.19 16.56 -20.89
CA PRO A 90 -1.08 17.82 -20.15
C PRO A 90 0.04 17.74 -19.11
N GLN A 91 1.12 18.47 -19.34
CA GLN A 91 2.26 18.55 -18.42
C GLN A 91 1.93 19.36 -17.17
N ASN A 92 2.80 19.28 -16.15
CA ASN A 92 2.63 19.97 -14.87
C ASN A 92 1.32 19.61 -14.12
N SER A 93 0.93 18.33 -14.16
CA SER A 93 -0.23 17.82 -13.42
C SER A 93 -0.03 17.88 -11.90
N ASP A 94 -1.08 18.26 -11.16
CA ASP A 94 -1.10 18.34 -9.69
C ASP A 94 -0.64 17.05 -9.01
N PHE A 95 0.29 17.15 -8.06
CA PHE A 95 0.73 16.01 -7.24
C PHE A 95 -0.41 15.48 -6.35
N LEU A 96 -0.41 14.17 -6.05
CA LEU A 96 -1.48 13.54 -5.28
C LEU A 96 -1.67 14.18 -3.89
N LYS A 97 -2.85 14.75 -3.65
CA LYS A 97 -3.19 15.45 -2.42
C LYS A 97 -3.08 14.55 -1.18
N HIS A 98 -2.15 14.89 -0.29
CA HIS A 98 -1.97 14.18 0.99
C HIS A 98 -3.07 14.55 1.99
N TYR A 99 -3.98 13.62 2.26
CA TYR A 99 -5.06 13.82 3.24
C TYR A 99 -4.55 13.69 4.68
N SER A 100 -4.95 14.63 5.54
CA SER A 100 -4.61 14.62 6.96
C SER A 100 -5.31 13.48 7.71
N LYS A 101 -4.63 12.86 8.69
CA LYS A 101 -5.25 11.90 9.64
C LYS A 101 -6.39 12.53 10.48
N LYS A 102 -6.53 13.87 10.45
CA LYS A 102 -7.61 14.64 11.10
C LYS A 102 -8.88 14.75 10.24
N GLU A 103 -8.85 14.34 8.97
CA GLU A 103 -9.94 14.52 8.02
C GLU A 103 -10.40 13.16 7.46
N LYS A 104 -11.61 13.13 6.90
CA LYS A 104 -12.06 11.95 6.14
C LYS A 104 -11.58 12.08 4.69
N LYS A 105 -10.99 11.02 4.13
CA LYS A 105 -10.87 10.85 2.67
C LYS A 105 -12.26 11.09 2.03
N PRO A 106 -12.35 11.82 0.89
CA PRO A 106 -13.60 11.93 0.15
C PRO A 106 -14.09 10.55 -0.32
N PHE A 107 -15.37 10.44 -0.64
CA PHE A 107 -15.89 9.24 -1.29
C PHE A 107 -15.47 9.26 -2.77
N PRO A 108 -15.05 8.12 -3.37
CA PRO A 108 -14.66 8.06 -4.79
C PRO A 108 -15.78 8.42 -5.78
N VAL A 109 -17.04 8.33 -5.34
CA VAL A 109 -18.22 8.85 -6.02
C VAL A 109 -19.04 9.62 -4.97
N PRO A 110 -19.47 10.86 -5.22
CA PRO A 110 -20.26 11.65 -4.27
C PRO A 110 -21.49 10.92 -3.71
N ILE A 111 -21.76 11.10 -2.41
CA ILE A 111 -22.89 10.44 -1.71
C ILE A 111 -24.24 10.77 -2.40
N VAL A 112 -24.37 11.99 -2.93
CA VAL A 112 -25.58 12.45 -3.64
C VAL A 112 -25.82 11.63 -4.91
N GLU A 113 -24.78 11.34 -5.69
CA GLU A 113 -24.85 10.50 -6.90
C GLU A 113 -25.08 9.04 -6.55
N LEU A 114 -24.41 8.51 -5.52
CA LEU A 114 -24.67 7.16 -5.01
C LEU A 114 -26.15 6.98 -4.60
N ARG A 115 -26.75 8.00 -3.97
CA ARG A 115 -28.19 8.05 -3.64
C ARG A 115 -29.07 8.19 -4.88
N ARG A 116 -28.68 9.02 -5.87
CA ARG A 116 -29.39 9.19 -7.15
C ARG A 116 -29.46 7.86 -7.91
N ALA A 117 -28.31 7.25 -8.18
CA ALA A 117 -28.20 5.96 -8.86
C ALA A 117 -28.89 4.81 -8.08
N ALA A 118 -28.98 4.88 -6.74
CA ALA A 118 -29.76 3.91 -5.98
C ALA A 118 -31.28 4.08 -6.21
N ARG A 119 -31.79 5.31 -6.24
CA ARG A 119 -33.20 5.61 -6.56
C ARG A 119 -33.57 5.24 -8.00
N GLU A 120 -32.69 5.54 -8.95
CA GLU A 120 -32.86 5.18 -10.37
C GLU A 120 -32.95 3.66 -10.55
N ARG A 121 -32.08 2.89 -9.91
CA ARG A 121 -32.15 1.40 -9.94
C ARG A 121 -33.41 0.84 -9.28
N LEU A 122 -33.95 1.51 -8.25
CA LEU A 122 -35.25 1.13 -7.67
C LEU A 122 -36.42 1.45 -8.62
N LYS A 123 -36.35 2.58 -9.35
CA LYS A 123 -37.34 2.95 -10.38
C LYS A 123 -37.28 2.01 -11.59
N SER A 124 -36.09 1.71 -12.11
CA SER A 124 -35.88 0.88 -13.31
C SER A 124 -36.26 -0.59 -13.14
N ASN A 125 -36.30 -1.07 -11.89
CA ASN A 125 -36.57 -2.46 -11.54
C ASN A 125 -37.99 -2.66 -10.98
N ARG A 126 -38.78 -1.59 -10.82
CA ARG A 126 -40.16 -1.67 -10.34
C ARG A 126 -41.01 -2.42 -11.37
N GLY A 127 -41.69 -3.48 -10.95
CA GLY A 127 -42.49 -4.34 -11.84
C GLY A 127 -41.69 -5.34 -12.69
N LYS A 128 -40.36 -5.42 -12.55
CA LYS A 128 -39.54 -6.42 -13.26
C LYS A 128 -39.28 -7.67 -12.40
N PRO A 129 -39.15 -8.87 -13.00
CA PRO A 129 -38.74 -10.06 -12.27
C PRO A 129 -37.34 -9.89 -11.67
N ARG A 130 -37.05 -10.62 -10.59
CA ARG A 130 -35.73 -10.63 -9.96
C ARG A 130 -34.72 -11.33 -10.87
N THR A 131 -33.81 -10.57 -11.45
CA THR A 131 -32.64 -11.10 -12.16
C THR A 131 -31.82 -12.01 -11.24
N PRO A 132 -31.28 -13.16 -11.72
CA PRO A 132 -30.33 -13.96 -10.98
C PRO A 132 -29.16 -13.12 -10.44
N VAL A 133 -28.64 -13.49 -9.27
CA VAL A 133 -27.49 -12.79 -8.68
C VAL A 133 -26.22 -13.22 -9.40
N PRO A 134 -25.44 -12.30 -10.00
CA PRO A 134 -24.24 -12.66 -10.74
C PRO A 134 -23.06 -12.99 -9.80
N PRO A 135 -22.08 -13.81 -10.25
CA PRO A 135 -20.80 -13.96 -9.58
C PRO A 135 -20.09 -12.60 -9.36
N PRO A 136 -19.35 -12.41 -8.25
CA PRO A 136 -19.14 -13.37 -7.15
C PRO A 136 -20.22 -13.32 -6.05
N LYS A 137 -21.32 -12.59 -6.26
CA LYS A 137 -22.33 -12.30 -5.22
C LYS A 137 -23.29 -13.47 -4.94
N ASN A 138 -23.20 -14.52 -5.75
CA ASN A 138 -23.88 -15.81 -5.58
C ASN A 138 -22.96 -16.93 -5.06
N GLY A 139 -21.70 -16.61 -4.71
CA GLY A 139 -20.74 -17.56 -4.14
C GLY A 139 -19.76 -18.16 -5.15
N LEU A 140 -20.09 -18.17 -6.43
CA LEU A 140 -19.22 -18.70 -7.49
C LEU A 140 -18.05 -17.73 -7.80
N LEU A 141 -16.97 -18.26 -8.38
CA LEU A 141 -15.91 -17.43 -8.96
C LEU A 141 -16.34 -16.83 -10.31
N VAL A 142 -15.81 -15.66 -10.64
CA VAL A 142 -15.89 -15.08 -12.00
C VAL A 142 -14.82 -15.76 -12.85
N LYS A 143 -15.14 -16.87 -13.53
CA LYS A 143 -14.17 -17.71 -14.28
C LYS A 143 -13.21 -16.90 -15.18
N THR A 144 -13.72 -15.89 -15.89
CA THR A 144 -12.93 -15.02 -16.79
C THR A 144 -11.96 -14.06 -16.08
N LEU A 145 -11.96 -14.00 -14.75
CA LEU A 145 -11.01 -13.25 -13.93
C LEU A 145 -10.04 -14.15 -13.15
N VAL A 146 -10.17 -15.48 -13.21
CA VAL A 146 -9.25 -16.40 -12.51
C VAL A 146 -7.83 -16.29 -13.10
N PRO A 147 -7.60 -16.34 -14.44
CA PRO A 147 -6.26 -16.12 -14.99
C PRO A 147 -5.71 -14.74 -14.59
N VAL A 148 -6.55 -13.70 -14.65
CA VAL A 148 -6.20 -12.32 -14.26
C VAL A 148 -5.78 -12.22 -12.79
N ALA A 149 -6.26 -13.13 -11.92
CA ALA A 149 -5.86 -13.18 -10.52
C ALA A 149 -4.44 -13.75 -10.36
N TYR A 150 -4.13 -14.84 -11.08
CA TYR A 150 -2.77 -15.37 -11.15
C TYR A 150 -1.81 -14.35 -11.78
N ASP A 151 -2.17 -13.75 -12.92
CA ASP A 151 -1.33 -12.79 -13.64
C ASP A 151 -1.05 -11.49 -12.85
N VAL A 152 -1.89 -11.18 -11.83
CA VAL A 152 -1.66 -10.08 -10.87
C VAL A 152 -0.82 -10.53 -9.69
N TYR A 153 -0.98 -11.78 -9.24
CA TYR A 153 -0.14 -12.34 -8.18
C TYR A 153 1.30 -12.49 -8.69
N ASP A 154 1.50 -13.17 -9.81
CA ASP A 154 2.83 -13.40 -10.39
C ASP A 154 3.53 -12.07 -10.70
N ALA A 155 2.82 -11.08 -11.24
CA ALA A 155 3.37 -9.74 -11.45
C ALA A 155 3.71 -8.98 -10.14
N ARG A 156 3.03 -9.26 -9.02
CA ARG A 156 3.45 -8.74 -7.70
C ARG A 156 4.78 -9.39 -7.27
N ILE A 157 4.95 -10.68 -7.51
CA ILE A 157 6.15 -11.42 -7.13
C ILE A 157 7.36 -11.01 -7.97
N THR A 158 7.21 -10.94 -9.30
CA THR A 158 8.24 -10.40 -10.21
C THR A 158 8.64 -8.98 -9.81
N LEU A 159 7.67 -8.11 -9.51
CA LEU A 159 7.93 -6.76 -9.02
C LEU A 159 8.78 -6.76 -7.74
N ILE A 160 8.41 -7.57 -6.74
CA ILE A 160 9.14 -7.65 -5.47
C ILE A 160 10.56 -8.18 -5.68
N ASN A 161 10.70 -9.31 -6.37
CA ASN A 161 11.98 -9.94 -6.65
C ASN A 161 12.92 -8.97 -7.40
N ASN A 162 12.41 -8.28 -8.42
CA ASN A 162 13.22 -7.33 -9.18
C ASN A 162 13.54 -6.06 -8.40
N LEU A 163 12.64 -5.57 -7.53
CA LEU A 163 12.96 -4.48 -6.61
C LEU A 163 14.06 -4.86 -5.61
N LYS A 164 14.08 -6.11 -5.11
CA LYS A 164 15.20 -6.60 -4.28
C LYS A 164 16.54 -6.55 -5.04
N ARG A 165 16.54 -6.94 -6.32
CA ARG A 165 17.74 -6.90 -7.18
C ARG A 165 18.17 -5.45 -7.50
N LEU A 166 17.24 -4.58 -7.87
CA LEU A 166 17.51 -3.17 -8.17
C LEU A 166 18.04 -2.42 -6.93
N LEU A 167 17.57 -2.73 -5.73
CA LEU A 167 18.11 -2.17 -4.46
C LEU A 167 19.60 -2.46 -4.23
N LYS A 168 20.23 -3.38 -4.96
CA LYS A 168 21.69 -3.63 -4.89
C LYS A 168 22.52 -2.62 -5.67
N VAL A 169 21.93 -1.95 -6.67
CA VAL A 169 22.65 -1.06 -7.62
C VAL A 169 22.05 0.36 -7.73
N VAL A 170 20.75 0.53 -7.48
CA VAL A 170 20.08 1.84 -7.45
C VAL A 170 20.15 2.40 -6.02
N PRO A 171 20.80 3.54 -5.76
CA PRO A 171 20.82 4.15 -4.43
C PRO A 171 19.42 4.66 -4.05
N VAL A 172 18.91 4.23 -2.90
CA VAL A 172 17.64 4.70 -2.33
C VAL A 172 17.85 5.06 -0.86
N GLN A 173 17.17 6.12 -0.39
CA GLN A 173 17.23 6.59 0.99
C GLN A 173 15.83 6.77 1.57
N ALA A 174 15.59 6.22 2.76
CA ALA A 174 14.36 6.43 3.52
C ALA A 174 14.60 7.45 4.64
N CYS A 175 13.58 8.24 5.00
CA CYS A 175 13.68 9.11 6.17
C CYS A 175 13.33 8.34 7.45
N ARG A 176 14.24 8.31 8.42
CA ARG A 176 14.10 7.60 9.70
C ARG A 176 12.84 7.95 10.50
N PHE A 177 12.27 9.14 10.28
CA PHE A 177 11.16 9.67 11.09
C PHE A 177 9.82 9.78 10.37
N CYS A 178 9.78 9.65 9.04
CA CYS A 178 8.54 9.70 8.26
C CYS A 178 8.71 8.99 6.92
N ASN A 179 7.61 8.52 6.33
CA ASN A 179 7.60 7.67 5.15
C ASN A 179 8.19 8.28 3.85
N GLU A 180 8.71 9.52 3.85
CA GLU A 180 9.35 10.13 2.67
C GLU A 180 10.65 9.38 2.30
N ILE A 181 10.82 9.17 0.99
CA ILE A 181 11.87 8.37 0.36
C ILE A 181 12.47 9.21 -0.77
N HIS A 182 13.73 8.98 -1.09
CA HIS A 182 14.43 9.56 -2.22
C HIS A 182 15.17 8.46 -2.98
N VAL A 183 15.18 8.55 -4.31
CA VAL A 183 16.01 7.72 -5.20
C VAL A 183 17.17 8.60 -5.65
N GLY A 184 18.39 8.19 -5.35
CA GLY A 184 19.60 8.98 -5.53
C GLY A 184 20.61 8.81 -4.38
N PRO A 185 21.91 9.10 -4.63
CA PRO A 185 22.99 8.87 -3.67
C PRO A 185 23.00 9.87 -2.49
N VAL A 186 22.27 10.99 -2.58
CA VAL A 186 22.17 12.00 -1.52
C VAL A 186 20.72 12.49 -1.40
N GLY A 187 20.09 12.25 -0.24
CA GLY A 187 18.71 12.61 0.03
C GLY A 187 18.41 14.12 -0.08
N HIS A 188 17.27 14.46 -0.69
CA HIS A 188 16.91 15.83 -1.07
C HIS A 188 16.91 16.86 0.08
N PRO A 189 17.23 18.15 -0.18
CA PRO A 189 17.34 19.18 0.86
C PRO A 189 15.99 19.78 1.31
N PHE A 190 14.88 19.38 0.69
CA PHE A 190 13.57 19.95 0.99
C PHE A 190 13.17 19.71 2.45
N LYS A 191 12.82 20.80 3.16
CA LYS A 191 12.38 20.78 4.55
C LYS A 191 10.92 20.35 4.68
N SER A 192 10.61 19.14 4.18
CA SER A 192 9.25 18.58 4.08
C SER A 192 8.91 17.56 5.18
N CYS A 193 9.85 17.18 6.03
CA CYS A 193 9.67 16.13 7.05
C CYS A 193 8.46 16.42 7.96
N LYS A 194 7.56 15.43 8.06
CA LYS A 194 6.37 15.44 8.95
C LYS A 194 6.49 14.42 10.08
N GLY A 195 7.70 13.94 10.33
CA GLY A 195 8.00 12.89 11.29
C GLY A 195 8.04 13.34 12.75
N ALA A 196 8.38 12.40 13.63
CA ALA A 196 8.68 12.72 15.03
C ALA A 196 9.74 13.83 15.12
N ASN A 197 9.53 14.79 16.02
CA ASN A 197 10.38 15.96 16.27
C ASN A 197 10.67 16.85 15.04
N ALA A 198 9.84 16.81 14.00
CA ALA A 198 10.02 17.62 12.79
C ALA A 198 10.01 19.14 13.05
N ASN A 199 9.28 19.61 14.06
CA ASN A 199 9.33 21.00 14.52
C ASN A 199 10.73 21.39 15.05
N ILE A 200 11.35 20.53 15.85
CA ILE A 200 12.70 20.74 16.40
C ILE A 200 13.75 20.67 15.27
N ARG A 201 13.65 19.68 14.37
CA ARG A 201 14.50 19.56 13.17
C ARG A 201 14.18 20.59 12.07
N LYS A 202 13.26 21.55 12.28
CA LYS A 202 12.88 22.58 11.29
C LYS A 202 12.51 21.99 9.91
N GLY A 203 11.82 20.84 9.91
CA GLY A 203 11.39 20.11 8.71
C GLY A 203 12.48 19.28 8.01
N VAL A 204 13.71 19.21 8.54
CA VAL A 204 14.81 18.43 7.95
C VAL A 204 14.62 16.92 8.17
N HIS A 205 14.93 16.14 7.13
CA HIS A 205 14.95 14.68 7.14
C HIS A 205 16.26 14.14 7.72
N GLU A 206 16.20 12.95 8.32
CA GLU A 206 17.39 12.16 8.64
C GLU A 206 17.33 10.93 7.74
N TRP A 207 18.19 10.90 6.72
CA TRP A 207 18.20 9.87 5.69
C TRP A 207 19.00 8.66 6.15
N ILE A 208 18.47 7.47 5.92
CA ILE A 208 19.12 6.18 6.24
C ILE A 208 19.14 5.27 4.99
N PRO A 209 20.24 4.53 4.73
CA PRO A 209 20.43 3.77 3.50
C PRO A 209 19.84 2.35 3.53
N ASN A 210 19.38 1.88 4.69
CA ASN A 210 18.86 0.51 4.88
C ASN A 210 17.40 0.36 4.40
N VAL A 211 17.14 0.77 3.16
CA VAL A 211 15.81 0.74 2.55
C VAL A 211 15.39 -0.68 2.19
N THR A 212 14.16 -1.04 2.53
CA THR A 212 13.56 -2.35 2.20
C THR A 212 12.57 -2.25 1.04
N VAL A 213 12.17 -3.38 0.46
CA VAL A 213 11.09 -3.39 -0.55
C VAL A 213 9.76 -2.92 0.05
N ASP A 214 9.49 -3.13 1.34
CA ASP A 214 8.27 -2.66 2.00
C ASP A 214 8.20 -1.12 2.14
N ASP A 215 9.33 -0.43 2.21
CA ASP A 215 9.36 1.04 2.16
C ASP A 215 8.88 1.55 0.80
N ILE A 216 9.36 0.90 -0.27
CA ILE A 216 9.13 1.24 -1.68
C ILE A 216 7.70 0.84 -2.11
N PHE A 217 7.33 -0.41 -1.85
CA PHE A 217 6.09 -1.07 -2.23
C PHE A 217 5.25 -1.40 -0.98
N LEU A 218 4.75 -0.34 -0.33
CA LEU A 218 4.01 -0.40 0.95
C LEU A 218 3.06 -1.60 1.07
N PRO A 219 3.28 -2.52 2.03
CA PRO A 219 2.33 -3.58 2.33
C PRO A 219 1.05 -3.00 2.93
N VAL A 220 -0.02 -3.01 2.14
CA VAL A 220 -1.38 -2.78 2.63
C VAL A 220 -1.98 -4.12 3.01
N GLU A 221 -2.27 -4.33 4.29
CA GLU A 221 -2.91 -5.56 4.77
C GLU A 221 -4.44 -5.56 4.61
N ALA A 222 -5.00 -6.77 4.56
CA ALA A 222 -6.39 -7.06 4.88
C ALA A 222 -6.47 -8.29 5.81
N PHE A 223 -7.64 -8.54 6.38
CA PHE A 223 -7.96 -9.85 6.96
C PHE A 223 -8.32 -10.85 5.86
N HIS A 224 -7.90 -12.10 6.03
CA HIS A 224 -8.29 -13.22 5.18
C HIS A 224 -9.78 -13.60 5.35
N LEU A 225 -10.46 -13.98 4.27
CA LEU A 225 -11.85 -14.46 4.30
C LEU A 225 -12.02 -15.88 3.75
N TYR A 226 -11.94 -16.87 4.64
CA TYR A 226 -12.30 -18.28 4.33
C TYR A 226 -13.67 -18.39 3.62
N ASP A 227 -14.69 -17.65 4.07
CA ASP A 227 -15.93 -17.47 3.30
C ASP A 227 -16.26 -15.99 3.10
N ARG A 228 -16.05 -15.52 1.88
CA ARG A 228 -16.42 -14.20 1.34
C ARG A 228 -17.89 -13.79 1.58
N LEU A 229 -18.80 -14.76 1.67
CA LEU A 229 -20.22 -14.55 1.92
C LEU A 229 -20.59 -14.73 3.40
N GLY A 230 -19.68 -15.25 4.21
CA GLY A 230 -19.88 -15.57 5.61
C GLY A 230 -20.09 -14.35 6.50
N ARG A 231 -20.04 -14.59 7.81
CA ARG A 231 -20.23 -13.54 8.82
C ARG A 231 -19.07 -12.55 8.77
N ARG A 232 -19.38 -11.24 8.82
CA ARG A 232 -18.36 -10.18 8.94
C ARG A 232 -17.56 -10.39 10.24
N ILE A 233 -16.25 -10.59 10.11
CA ILE A 233 -15.29 -10.73 11.22
C ILE A 233 -15.64 -9.72 12.34
N PRO A 234 -15.94 -10.19 13.58
CA PRO A 234 -16.28 -9.35 14.73
C PRO A 234 -15.02 -8.64 15.28
N HIS A 235 -15.05 -8.18 16.53
CA HIS A 235 -13.90 -7.49 17.13
C HIS A 235 -12.98 -8.46 17.89
N GLU A 236 -13.55 -9.56 18.35
CA GLU A 236 -12.98 -10.58 19.21
C GLU A 236 -12.01 -11.45 18.39
N GLU A 237 -12.44 -11.88 17.20
CA GLU A 237 -11.66 -12.67 16.22
C GLU A 237 -10.52 -11.88 15.54
N ARG A 238 -10.27 -10.61 15.88
CA ARG A 238 -9.28 -9.75 15.20
C ARG A 238 -7.82 -10.20 15.34
N PHE A 239 -7.54 -11.11 16.27
CA PHE A 239 -6.20 -11.66 16.51
C PHE A 239 -6.09 -13.14 16.10
N SER A 240 -7.21 -13.85 15.95
CA SER A 240 -7.25 -15.22 15.43
C SER A 240 -7.48 -15.29 13.92
N THR A 241 -8.01 -14.22 13.31
CA THR A 241 -8.15 -14.13 11.85
C THR A 241 -6.80 -13.73 11.22
N PRO A 242 -6.24 -14.53 10.29
CA PRO A 242 -5.00 -14.19 9.60
C PRO A 242 -5.07 -12.85 8.87
N ARG A 243 -3.93 -12.17 8.80
CA ARG A 243 -3.72 -10.95 8.00
C ARG A 243 -2.63 -11.20 6.97
N LEU A 244 -2.84 -10.64 5.78
CA LEU A 244 -2.01 -10.84 4.59
C LEU A 244 -2.14 -9.60 3.68
N PRO A 245 -1.25 -9.42 2.69
CA PRO A 245 -1.36 -8.30 1.76
C PRO A 245 -2.73 -8.29 1.07
N ALA A 246 -3.45 -7.16 1.11
CA ALA A 246 -4.79 -6.99 0.58
C ALA A 246 -4.87 -7.26 -0.94
N LEU A 247 -3.76 -7.11 -1.66
CA LEU A 247 -3.64 -7.50 -3.06
C LEU A 247 -3.59 -9.03 -3.23
N VAL A 248 -2.87 -9.74 -2.35
CA VAL A 248 -2.86 -11.21 -2.31
C VAL A 248 -4.24 -11.74 -1.93
N GLU A 249 -4.88 -11.17 -0.91
CA GLU A 249 -6.28 -11.50 -0.59
C GLU A 249 -7.21 -11.20 -1.77
N LEU A 250 -7.02 -10.11 -2.53
CA LEU A 250 -7.81 -9.86 -3.74
C LEU A 250 -7.62 -10.95 -4.80
N CYS A 251 -6.40 -11.47 -4.97
CA CYS A 251 -6.12 -12.59 -5.88
C CYS A 251 -6.72 -13.91 -5.37
N ILE A 252 -6.57 -14.23 -4.07
CA ILE A 252 -7.19 -15.41 -3.45
C ILE A 252 -8.70 -15.35 -3.60
N GLN A 253 -9.30 -14.20 -3.30
CA GLN A 253 -10.72 -13.96 -3.48
C GLN A 253 -11.14 -13.98 -4.96
N ALA A 254 -10.25 -13.70 -5.90
CA ALA A 254 -10.54 -13.75 -7.33
C ALA A 254 -10.41 -15.14 -7.97
N GLY A 255 -9.62 -16.03 -7.37
CA GLY A 255 -9.48 -17.43 -7.78
C GLY A 255 -8.07 -18.01 -7.76
N VAL A 256 -7.07 -17.33 -7.19
CA VAL A 256 -5.76 -17.97 -6.89
C VAL A 256 -5.93 -18.85 -5.65
N ASP A 257 -5.46 -20.09 -5.72
CA ASP A 257 -5.43 -20.97 -4.55
C ASP A 257 -4.03 -20.99 -3.94
N ILE A 258 -3.96 -20.73 -2.62
CA ILE A 258 -2.73 -20.65 -1.82
C ILE A 258 -2.97 -21.54 -0.59
N PRO A 259 -2.22 -22.64 -0.39
CA PRO A 259 -2.51 -23.65 0.64
C PRO A 259 -2.60 -23.10 2.07
N GLU A 260 -1.81 -22.06 2.37
CA GLU A 260 -1.72 -21.39 3.67
C GLU A 260 -2.95 -20.54 3.99
N TYR A 261 -3.73 -20.15 2.96
CA TYR A 261 -4.89 -19.26 3.04
C TYR A 261 -6.13 -19.87 2.34
N PRO A 262 -6.61 -21.04 2.80
CA PRO A 262 -7.66 -21.79 2.13
C PRO A 262 -8.98 -21.03 2.11
N THR A 263 -9.66 -20.99 0.97
CA THR A 263 -10.93 -20.28 0.80
C THR A 263 -12.01 -21.22 0.28
N LYS A 264 -13.21 -21.18 0.87
CA LYS A 264 -14.39 -21.93 0.45
C LYS A 264 -14.80 -21.58 -0.97
N ARG A 265 -14.39 -22.40 -1.93
CA ARG A 265 -14.89 -22.41 -3.30
C ARG A 265 -16.28 -23.08 -3.31
N ARG A 266 -17.16 -22.61 -4.19
CA ARG A 266 -18.50 -23.18 -4.42
C ARG A 266 -18.64 -23.52 -5.89
N ARG A 267 -19.17 -24.70 -6.18
CA ARG A 267 -19.44 -25.22 -7.53
C ARG A 267 -20.89 -24.95 -7.93
N LYS A 268 -21.85 -25.01 -7.00
CA LYS A 268 -23.26 -24.56 -7.17
C LYS A 268 -23.48 -23.17 -6.53
N PRO A 269 -24.37 -22.32 -7.08
CA PRO A 269 -24.67 -21.00 -6.50
C PRO A 269 -25.51 -21.10 -5.21
N ILE A 270 -25.35 -20.15 -4.29
CA ILE A 270 -26.10 -20.13 -3.03
C ILE A 270 -27.62 -19.98 -3.24
N ILE A 271 -28.41 -20.62 -2.38
CA ILE A 271 -29.86 -20.45 -2.28
C ILE A 271 -30.12 -19.30 -1.30
N ARG A 272 -30.62 -18.16 -1.79
CA ARG A 272 -30.90 -16.99 -0.93
C ARG A 272 -32.29 -17.07 -0.29
N ILE A 273 -32.31 -17.22 1.03
CA ILE A 273 -33.53 -17.05 1.85
C ILE A 273 -33.89 -15.57 1.96
N SER A 274 -32.91 -14.70 2.25
CA SER A 274 -33.16 -13.28 2.49
C SER A 274 -32.08 -12.36 1.87
N LYS A 275 -32.02 -11.11 2.33
CA LYS A 275 -31.00 -10.13 1.91
C LYS A 275 -29.62 -10.44 2.49
N SER A 276 -29.57 -11.11 3.63
CA SER A 276 -28.36 -11.38 4.42
C SER A 276 -28.19 -12.85 4.81
N GLU A 277 -29.13 -13.70 4.39
CA GLU A 277 -29.21 -15.11 4.77
C GLU A 277 -29.35 -15.96 3.52
N PHE A 278 -28.61 -17.06 3.49
CA PHE A 278 -28.54 -18.00 2.40
C PHE A 278 -28.16 -19.37 2.95
N VAL A 279 -28.44 -20.40 2.17
CA VAL A 279 -27.97 -21.77 2.38
C VAL A 279 -27.11 -22.13 1.17
N ASP A 280 -26.07 -22.93 1.38
CA ASP A 280 -25.30 -23.47 0.27
C ASP A 280 -26.14 -24.54 -0.44
N ALA A 281 -26.14 -24.56 -1.78
CA ALA A 281 -26.80 -25.63 -2.51
C ALA A 281 -26.04 -26.95 -2.27
N ASP A 282 -26.76 -28.08 -2.20
CA ASP A 282 -26.11 -29.38 -1.99
C ASP A 282 -25.22 -29.74 -3.19
N GLU A 283 -23.95 -30.03 -2.91
CA GLU A 283 -22.93 -30.41 -3.90
C GLU A 283 -22.62 -31.91 -3.89
N SER A 284 -23.32 -32.73 -3.10
CA SER A 284 -23.13 -34.19 -2.99
C SER A 284 -23.29 -34.93 -4.33
N GLU A 285 -24.20 -34.47 -5.18
CA GLU A 285 -24.48 -35.04 -6.51
C GLU A 285 -23.45 -34.65 -7.58
N LEU A 286 -22.54 -33.70 -7.29
CA LEU A 286 -21.47 -33.37 -8.23
C LEU A 286 -20.41 -34.47 -8.19
N PRO A 287 -19.80 -34.83 -9.33
CA PRO A 287 -18.60 -35.66 -9.28
C PRO A 287 -17.57 -35.01 -8.35
N ASP A 288 -16.81 -35.83 -7.65
CA ASP A 288 -15.60 -35.36 -7.00
C ASP A 288 -14.66 -34.75 -8.04
N LEU A 289 -13.78 -33.85 -7.58
CA LEU A 289 -12.79 -33.26 -8.47
C LEU A 289 -11.69 -34.30 -8.71
N ASP A 290 -11.85 -35.09 -9.78
CA ASP A 290 -10.75 -35.85 -10.39
C ASP A 290 -9.53 -34.91 -10.49
N ASP A 291 -8.42 -35.34 -9.87
CA ASP A 291 -7.33 -34.50 -9.38
C ASP A 291 -7.02 -33.29 -10.28
N GLU A 292 -7.41 -32.08 -9.83
CA GLU A 292 -7.43 -30.88 -10.67
C GLU A 292 -6.04 -30.64 -11.30
N GLY A 293 -5.98 -30.87 -12.62
CA GLY A 293 -4.74 -30.89 -13.41
C GLY A 293 -3.81 -29.72 -13.09
N PRO A 294 -2.50 -29.98 -13.01
CA PRO A 294 -1.56 -29.38 -12.07
C PRO A 294 -1.81 -27.88 -11.82
N LYS A 295 -2.35 -27.59 -10.63
CA LYS A 295 -2.66 -26.24 -10.14
C LYS A 295 -1.52 -25.29 -10.50
N ARG A 296 -1.82 -24.25 -11.31
CA ARG A 296 -0.82 -23.32 -11.86
C ARG A 296 0.16 -22.91 -10.76
N PRO A 297 1.45 -23.31 -10.84
CA PRO A 297 2.40 -23.01 -9.79
C PRO A 297 2.52 -21.49 -9.66
N VAL A 298 2.41 -21.04 -8.41
CA VAL A 298 2.43 -19.63 -8.04
C VAL A 298 3.88 -19.21 -7.81
N LEU A 299 4.30 -18.05 -8.34
CA LEU A 299 5.68 -17.59 -8.16
C LEU A 299 6.00 -17.33 -6.67
N ALA A 300 7.23 -17.66 -6.26
CA ALA A 300 7.74 -17.44 -4.91
C ALA A 300 8.57 -16.15 -4.79
N GLU A 301 8.54 -15.51 -3.63
CA GLU A 301 9.45 -14.40 -3.30
C GLU A 301 10.85 -14.96 -2.95
N ILE A 302 11.89 -14.41 -3.57
CA ILE A 302 13.29 -14.81 -3.34
C ILE A 302 13.74 -14.34 -1.94
N LEU A 303 14.52 -15.14 -1.21
CA LEU A 303 15.03 -14.74 0.11
C LEU A 303 16.11 -13.67 -0.03
N ASP A 304 16.16 -12.70 0.88
CA ASP A 304 17.05 -11.52 0.79
C ASP A 304 18.55 -11.88 0.73
N SER A 305 18.91 -13.06 1.24
CA SER A 305 20.24 -13.69 1.18
C SER A 305 20.61 -14.26 -0.19
N GLU A 306 19.61 -14.59 -1.03
CA GLU A 306 19.75 -15.18 -2.37
C GLU A 306 19.68 -14.11 -3.47
N VAL A 307 19.44 -12.84 -3.11
CA VAL A 307 19.31 -11.73 -4.06
C VAL A 307 20.66 -11.33 -4.64
N ILE A 308 20.92 -11.84 -5.85
CA ILE A 308 22.08 -11.50 -6.68
C ILE A 308 21.80 -10.15 -7.40
N ALA A 309 22.76 -9.22 -7.31
CA ALA A 309 22.73 -7.96 -8.05
C ALA A 309 22.78 -8.21 -9.58
N PRO A 310 22.25 -7.31 -10.43
CA PRO A 310 22.53 -7.37 -11.86
C PRO A 310 24.04 -7.20 -12.14
N SER A 311 24.50 -7.83 -13.21
CA SER A 311 25.92 -8.03 -13.54
C SER A 311 26.56 -6.80 -14.18
N ASP A 312 25.76 -6.05 -14.95
CA ASP A 312 26.16 -4.90 -15.76
C ASP A 312 24.98 -3.94 -16.00
N GLU A 313 25.22 -2.88 -16.79
CA GLU A 313 24.23 -1.85 -17.11
C GLU A 313 23.11 -2.33 -18.06
N GLU A 314 23.36 -3.33 -18.91
CA GLU A 314 22.36 -3.89 -19.83
C GLU A 314 21.39 -4.80 -19.06
N GLU A 315 21.90 -5.69 -18.20
CA GLU A 315 21.05 -6.49 -17.30
C GLU A 315 20.26 -5.58 -16.36
N THR A 316 20.88 -4.51 -15.83
CA THR A 316 20.20 -3.52 -14.97
C THR A 316 19.06 -2.83 -15.72
N THR A 317 19.26 -2.45 -16.97
CA THR A 317 18.24 -1.80 -17.82
C THR A 317 17.09 -2.76 -18.14
N LEU A 318 17.38 -4.00 -18.53
CA LEU A 318 16.36 -5.01 -18.83
C LEU A 318 15.54 -5.38 -17.59
N LEU A 319 16.19 -5.51 -16.43
CA LEU A 319 15.55 -5.71 -15.12
C LEU A 319 14.61 -4.56 -14.76
N ALA A 320 15.01 -3.32 -15.03
CA ALA A 320 14.21 -2.12 -14.82
C ALA A 320 12.98 -2.05 -15.75
N GLU A 321 13.14 -2.39 -17.04
CA GLU A 321 12.00 -2.50 -17.95
C GLU A 321 10.99 -3.57 -17.52
N GLU A 322 11.47 -4.75 -17.10
CA GLU A 322 10.59 -5.80 -16.57
C GLU A 322 9.86 -5.34 -15.31
N THR A 323 10.56 -4.64 -14.41
CA THR A 323 9.98 -4.09 -13.18
C THR A 323 8.84 -3.11 -13.47
N LEU A 324 8.99 -2.22 -14.47
CA LEU A 324 7.91 -1.34 -14.94
C LEU A 324 6.73 -2.15 -15.52
N ARG A 325 7.00 -3.12 -16.39
CA ARG A 325 5.98 -4.00 -16.99
C ARG A 325 5.18 -4.73 -15.90
N ALA A 326 5.86 -5.27 -14.89
CA ALA A 326 5.26 -5.97 -13.75
C ALA A 326 4.41 -5.02 -12.87
N TRP A 327 4.95 -3.86 -12.50
CA TRP A 327 4.24 -2.80 -11.76
C TRP A 327 2.93 -2.40 -12.45
N GLU A 328 2.99 -2.11 -13.75
CA GLU A 328 1.80 -1.74 -14.52
C GLU A 328 0.83 -2.90 -14.72
N GLN A 329 1.31 -4.12 -15.01
CA GLN A 329 0.48 -5.32 -15.18
C GLN A 329 -0.32 -5.61 -13.92
N MET A 330 0.35 -5.66 -12.77
CA MET A 330 -0.25 -5.82 -11.45
C MET A 330 -1.32 -4.75 -11.20
N ARG A 331 -1.03 -3.47 -11.48
CA ARG A 331 -1.98 -2.35 -11.29
C ARG A 331 -3.16 -2.40 -12.24
N ARG A 332 -2.95 -2.71 -13.53
CA ARG A 332 -4.00 -2.88 -14.55
C ARG A 332 -4.91 -4.06 -14.22
N GLY A 333 -4.33 -5.20 -13.82
CA GLY A 333 -5.06 -6.40 -13.45
C GLY A 333 -5.85 -6.22 -12.15
N ALA A 334 -5.26 -5.66 -11.09
CA ALA A 334 -5.98 -5.32 -9.87
C ALA A 334 -7.18 -4.40 -10.14
N LYS A 335 -7.00 -3.37 -10.99
CA LYS A 335 -8.08 -2.49 -11.47
C LYS A 335 -9.17 -3.21 -12.28
N ARG A 336 -8.89 -4.37 -12.90
CA ARG A 336 -9.89 -5.27 -13.49
C ARG A 336 -10.62 -6.08 -12.41
N LEU A 337 -9.89 -6.70 -11.49
CA LEU A 337 -10.46 -7.50 -10.39
C LEU A 337 -11.43 -6.67 -9.52
N MET A 338 -11.03 -5.46 -9.13
CA MET A 338 -11.82 -4.52 -8.30
C MET A 338 -13.18 -4.13 -8.89
N LYS A 339 -13.43 -4.36 -10.19
CA LYS A 339 -14.75 -4.12 -10.82
C LYS A 339 -15.80 -5.14 -10.36
N MET A 340 -15.38 -6.36 -10.05
CA MET A 340 -16.26 -7.48 -9.70
C MET A 340 -16.09 -7.90 -8.23
N TYR A 341 -14.84 -8.01 -7.79
CA TYR A 341 -14.45 -8.33 -6.41
C TYR A 341 -14.33 -7.03 -5.62
N LEU A 342 -15.31 -6.78 -4.76
CA LEU A 342 -15.43 -5.50 -4.05
C LEU A 342 -14.33 -5.36 -2.99
N VAL A 343 -13.67 -4.20 -2.96
CA VAL A 343 -12.71 -3.82 -1.91
C VAL A 343 -13.23 -2.60 -1.15
N ARG A 344 -13.05 -2.62 0.17
CA ARG A 344 -13.45 -1.57 1.11
C ARG A 344 -12.22 -0.95 1.75
N VAL A 345 -12.27 0.35 1.98
CA VAL A 345 -11.25 1.10 2.75
C VAL A 345 -11.94 1.88 3.85
N CYS A 346 -11.28 2.06 4.98
CA CYS A 346 -11.70 3.02 5.99
C CYS A 346 -11.42 4.44 5.50
N GLY A 347 -12.41 5.33 5.52
CA GLY A 347 -12.22 6.72 5.13
C GLY A 347 -11.34 7.55 6.07
N TYR A 348 -10.86 7.00 7.19
CA TYR A 348 -10.09 7.71 8.22
C TYR A 348 -8.71 7.12 8.53
N CYS A 349 -8.48 5.83 8.25
CA CYS A 349 -7.20 5.14 8.48
C CYS A 349 -6.85 4.22 7.30
N PRO A 350 -5.62 3.67 7.23
CA PRO A 350 -5.19 2.80 6.12
C PRO A 350 -5.86 1.43 6.03
N GLU A 351 -6.80 1.07 6.93
CA GLU A 351 -7.40 -0.27 6.95
C GLU A 351 -8.17 -0.58 5.65
N VAL A 352 -7.84 -1.70 5.04
CA VAL A 352 -8.47 -2.25 3.84
C VAL A 352 -9.10 -3.60 4.14
N HIS A 353 -10.16 -3.93 3.41
CA HIS A 353 -10.83 -5.21 3.48
C HIS A 353 -11.35 -5.62 2.10
N VAL A 354 -10.91 -6.78 1.62
CA VAL A 354 -11.43 -7.39 0.40
C VAL A 354 -12.72 -8.11 0.75
N GLY A 355 -13.86 -7.63 0.26
CA GLY A 355 -15.16 -8.21 0.57
C GLY A 355 -16.34 -7.27 0.30
N PRO A 356 -17.57 -7.81 0.25
CA PRO A 356 -18.77 -7.00 -0.03
C PRO A 356 -19.03 -5.94 1.06
N SER A 357 -18.66 -6.20 2.31
CA SER A 357 -18.82 -5.29 3.46
C SER A 357 -17.65 -5.46 4.44
N GLY A 358 -16.96 -4.36 4.76
CA GLY A 358 -15.80 -4.37 5.66
C GLY A 358 -16.06 -4.98 7.04
N HIS A 359 -15.02 -5.47 7.72
CA HIS A 359 -15.13 -6.12 9.04
C HIS A 359 -15.77 -5.23 10.12
N LYS A 360 -16.10 -5.83 11.28
CA LYS A 360 -16.66 -5.13 12.46
C LYS A 360 -15.62 -4.74 13.51
N ALA A 361 -14.38 -5.23 13.42
CA ALA A 361 -13.36 -4.95 14.42
C ALA A 361 -13.18 -3.44 14.73
N GLN A 362 -13.08 -3.13 16.02
CA GLN A 362 -13.12 -1.77 16.58
C GLN A 362 -11.71 -1.16 16.74
N ASN A 363 -10.78 -1.48 15.83
CA ASN A 363 -9.37 -1.07 15.88
C ASN A 363 -9.07 0.25 15.12
N CYS A 364 -10.08 1.02 14.71
CA CYS A 364 -9.86 2.29 14.01
C CYS A 364 -9.40 3.41 14.98
N GLY A 365 -8.09 3.62 15.14
CA GLY A 365 -7.53 4.69 15.99
C GLY A 365 -7.55 6.13 15.41
N ALA A 366 -8.22 6.37 14.27
CA ALA A 366 -8.18 7.66 13.59
C ALA A 366 -9.18 8.70 14.14
N PHE A 367 -9.13 9.95 13.64
CA PHE A 367 -9.92 11.08 14.15
C PHE A 367 -11.41 10.75 14.38
N LYS A 368 -11.95 11.21 15.52
CA LYS A 368 -13.31 10.92 16.00
C LYS A 368 -13.65 9.42 16.10
N HIS A 369 -12.68 8.55 16.42
CA HIS A 369 -12.97 7.12 16.64
C HIS A 369 -13.83 6.84 17.89
N GLN A 370 -13.70 7.63 18.95
CA GLN A 370 -14.52 7.48 20.16
C GLN A 370 -16.01 7.65 19.83
N GLN A 371 -16.36 8.65 18.99
CA GLN A 371 -17.71 8.87 18.45
C GLN A 371 -18.21 7.75 17.52
N ARG A 372 -17.36 6.76 17.20
CA ARG A 372 -17.65 5.60 16.35
C ARG A 372 -17.48 4.26 17.09
N ASN A 373 -17.22 4.29 18.40
CA ASN A 373 -16.81 3.13 19.21
C ASN A 373 -15.74 2.27 18.49
N GLY A 374 -14.66 2.92 18.03
CA GLY A 374 -13.55 2.27 17.32
C GLY A 374 -13.88 1.71 15.92
N GLN A 375 -15.13 1.78 15.44
CA GLN A 375 -15.53 1.19 14.17
C GLN A 375 -15.06 1.99 12.95
N HIS A 376 -14.70 1.28 11.88
CA HIS A 376 -14.21 1.84 10.63
C HIS A 376 -15.28 2.55 9.80
N GLY A 377 -14.92 3.71 9.25
CA GLY A 377 -15.75 4.52 8.35
C GLY A 377 -15.74 4.01 6.91
N TRP A 378 -16.21 2.78 6.69
CA TRP A 378 -16.10 2.06 5.42
C TRP A 378 -16.66 2.82 4.20
N GLN A 379 -15.89 2.79 3.10
CA GLN A 379 -16.32 3.20 1.77
C GLN A 379 -15.74 2.24 0.69
N ALA A 380 -16.07 2.45 -0.58
CA ALA A 380 -15.39 1.76 -1.67
C ALA A 380 -13.93 2.24 -1.77
N ALA A 381 -13.01 1.33 -2.05
CA ALA A 381 -11.61 1.63 -2.31
C ALA A 381 -11.38 2.05 -3.78
N VAL A 382 -10.41 2.92 -4.03
CA VAL A 382 -9.79 3.10 -5.36
C VAL A 382 -8.48 2.31 -5.46
N LEU A 383 -7.90 2.19 -6.65
CA LEU A 383 -6.65 1.45 -6.86
C LEU A 383 -5.53 1.93 -5.92
N ASN A 384 -5.41 3.23 -5.66
CA ASN A 384 -4.40 3.81 -4.77
C ASN A 384 -4.71 3.63 -3.27
N ASP A 385 -5.86 3.07 -2.88
CA ASP A 385 -6.08 2.58 -1.50
C ASP A 385 -5.55 1.14 -1.33
N LEU A 386 -5.53 0.35 -2.41
CA LEU A 386 -5.07 -1.05 -2.43
C LEU A 386 -3.57 -1.16 -2.75
N ILE A 387 -3.10 -0.34 -3.69
CA ILE A 387 -1.72 -0.28 -4.18
C ILE A 387 -1.26 1.20 -4.11
N PRO A 388 -0.94 1.72 -2.90
CA PRO A 388 -0.64 3.13 -2.69
C PRO A 388 0.76 3.49 -3.22
N PRO A 389 0.88 4.33 -4.27
CA PRO A 389 2.19 4.77 -4.75
C PRO A 389 2.87 5.69 -3.72
N ARG A 390 4.10 5.36 -3.31
CA ARG A 390 5.01 6.35 -2.72
C ARG A 390 5.47 7.30 -3.82
N TYR A 391 5.13 8.58 -3.75
CA TYR A 391 5.73 9.59 -4.65
C TYR A 391 7.05 10.10 -4.07
N VAL A 392 8.04 10.24 -4.94
CA VAL A 392 9.38 10.79 -4.69
C VAL A 392 9.63 11.96 -5.64
N TRP A 393 10.60 12.81 -5.34
CA TRP A 393 11.05 13.85 -6.27
C TRP A 393 11.87 13.22 -7.39
N HIS A 394 11.60 13.62 -8.62
CA HIS A 394 12.36 13.16 -9.79
C HIS A 394 13.75 13.80 -9.79
N VAL A 395 14.78 13.00 -10.10
CA VAL A 395 16.16 13.45 -10.28
C VAL A 395 16.51 13.46 -11.77
N PRO A 396 16.71 14.63 -12.41
CA PRO A 396 16.94 14.70 -13.86
C PRO A 396 18.21 13.98 -14.34
N ASP A 397 19.25 13.97 -13.50
CA ASP A 397 20.51 13.24 -13.70
C ASP A 397 21.08 12.88 -12.32
N VAL A 398 21.23 11.59 -12.03
CA VAL A 398 21.79 11.09 -10.75
C VAL A 398 23.30 11.33 -10.62
N ASN A 399 24.00 11.56 -11.74
CA ASN A 399 25.42 11.94 -11.77
C ASN A 399 25.61 13.47 -11.82
N GLY A 400 24.52 14.21 -11.99
CA GLY A 400 24.51 15.68 -12.06
C GLY A 400 24.49 16.37 -10.69
N PRO A 401 24.25 17.69 -10.67
CA PRO A 401 24.07 18.43 -9.42
C PRO A 401 22.88 17.89 -8.61
N PRO A 402 23.01 17.77 -7.27
CA PRO A 402 21.90 17.35 -6.42
C PRO A 402 20.76 18.39 -6.44
N LEU A 403 19.53 17.94 -6.19
CA LEU A 403 18.34 18.80 -6.18
C LEU A 403 18.55 20.02 -5.26
N GLU A 404 18.35 21.23 -5.77
CA GLU A 404 18.46 22.46 -4.97
C GLU A 404 17.14 22.79 -4.26
N ARG A 405 17.21 23.34 -3.03
CA ARG A 405 15.99 23.65 -2.25
C ARG A 405 15.18 24.78 -2.88
N GLU A 406 15.86 25.72 -3.53
CA GLU A 406 15.32 26.93 -4.13
C GLU A 406 14.62 26.61 -5.47
N LEU A 407 15.16 25.65 -6.23
CA LEU A 407 14.58 25.15 -7.49
C LEU A 407 13.39 24.16 -7.31
N ARG A 408 12.90 23.98 -6.07
CA ARG A 408 11.84 23.02 -5.72
C ARG A 408 10.58 23.10 -6.59
N ASN A 409 10.24 24.29 -7.09
CA ASN A 409 9.04 24.50 -7.88
C ASN A 409 9.15 23.98 -9.33
N PHE A 410 10.36 23.75 -9.84
CA PHE A 410 10.62 23.26 -11.19
C PHE A 410 10.61 21.73 -11.26
N TYR A 411 11.18 21.05 -10.26
CA TYR A 411 11.22 19.58 -10.22
C TYR A 411 9.82 18.93 -10.18
N GLY A 412 9.69 17.77 -10.83
CA GLY A 412 8.52 16.91 -10.78
C GLY A 412 8.59 15.81 -9.72
N GLN A 413 7.60 14.91 -9.77
CA GLN A 413 7.50 13.73 -8.92
C GLN A 413 7.03 12.50 -9.71
N ALA A 414 7.56 11.33 -9.35
CA ALA A 414 7.15 10.03 -9.86
C ALA A 414 6.84 9.07 -8.69
N PRO A 415 6.11 7.96 -8.92
CA PRO A 415 6.13 6.83 -7.99
C PRO A 415 7.55 6.28 -7.83
N VAL A 416 7.97 5.91 -6.62
CA VAL A 416 9.31 5.40 -6.31
C VAL A 416 9.76 4.25 -7.23
N VAL A 417 8.85 3.30 -7.53
CA VAL A 417 9.11 2.18 -8.43
C VAL A 417 9.45 2.67 -9.84
N VAL A 418 8.75 3.71 -10.32
CA VAL A 418 8.97 4.29 -11.64
C VAL A 418 10.29 5.06 -11.67
N GLU A 419 10.56 5.88 -10.64
CA GLU A 419 11.82 6.60 -10.51
C GLU A 419 13.02 5.64 -10.46
N MET A 420 12.98 4.59 -9.63
CA MET A 420 14.04 3.59 -9.53
C MET A 420 14.34 2.91 -10.87
N CYS A 421 13.32 2.59 -11.66
CA CYS A 421 13.53 1.96 -12.96
C CYS A 421 14.15 2.93 -13.98
N ILE A 422 13.76 4.21 -13.92
CA ILE A 422 14.29 5.26 -14.82
C ILE A 422 15.76 5.55 -14.48
N GLN A 423 16.12 5.64 -13.20
CA GLN A 423 17.52 5.76 -12.77
C GLN A 423 18.35 4.48 -13.02
N ALA A 424 17.69 3.35 -13.26
CA ALA A 424 18.29 2.10 -13.72
C ALA A 424 18.28 1.93 -15.26
N GLY A 425 18.04 3.00 -16.02
CA GLY A 425 18.15 3.04 -17.48
C GLY A 425 16.85 2.83 -18.27
N ALA A 426 15.74 2.45 -17.62
CA ALA A 426 14.49 2.19 -18.34
C ALA A 426 13.83 3.46 -18.90
N ALA A 427 13.26 3.36 -20.10
CA ALA A 427 12.58 4.48 -20.75
C ALA A 427 11.35 4.96 -19.95
N VAL A 428 11.24 6.29 -19.76
CA VAL A 428 10.12 6.91 -19.02
C VAL A 428 8.76 6.55 -19.65
N PRO A 429 7.81 5.97 -18.91
CA PRO A 429 6.46 5.70 -19.42
C PRO A 429 5.63 6.98 -19.59
N GLU A 430 4.81 7.05 -20.65
CA GLU A 430 4.00 8.22 -20.97
C GLU A 430 3.02 8.62 -19.85
N GLU A 431 2.48 7.65 -19.10
CA GLU A 431 1.51 7.91 -18.02
C GLU A 431 2.11 8.65 -16.79
N TYR A 432 3.45 8.76 -16.69
CA TYR A 432 4.14 9.48 -15.59
C TYR A 432 4.79 10.80 -16.00
N ARG A 433 5.06 11.03 -17.30
CA ARG A 433 5.62 12.31 -17.81
C ARG A 433 4.90 13.56 -17.25
N PRO A 434 3.54 13.63 -17.21
CA PRO A 434 2.80 14.77 -16.66
C PRO A 434 3.14 15.22 -15.23
N THR A 435 3.53 14.30 -14.34
CA THR A 435 3.94 14.65 -12.97
C THR A 435 5.45 14.78 -12.83
N MET A 436 6.23 14.17 -13.73
CA MET A 436 7.70 14.27 -13.75
C MET A 436 8.25 15.59 -14.29
N ARG A 437 7.44 16.36 -15.04
CA ARG A 437 7.79 17.72 -15.53
C ARG A 437 9.03 17.78 -16.43
N LEU A 438 9.20 16.77 -17.28
CA LEU A 438 10.38 16.64 -18.17
C LEU A 438 10.45 17.72 -19.27
N ASP A 439 9.40 18.51 -19.44
CA ASP A 439 9.29 19.66 -20.34
C ASP A 439 9.68 20.99 -19.67
N VAL A 440 9.79 21.02 -18.34
CA VAL A 440 10.15 22.22 -17.59
C VAL A 440 11.65 22.42 -17.59
N GLY A 441 12.10 23.49 -18.23
CA GLY A 441 13.49 23.95 -18.12
C GLY A 441 13.82 24.27 -16.66
N ILE A 442 14.75 23.52 -16.07
CA ILE A 442 15.25 23.77 -14.72
C ILE A 442 16.34 24.86 -14.83
N PRO A 443 16.19 26.00 -14.12
CA PRO A 443 17.19 27.07 -14.14
C PRO A 443 18.58 26.59 -13.73
N SER A 444 19.60 27.07 -14.43
CA SER A 444 21.01 26.79 -14.12
C SER A 444 21.53 27.61 -12.93
N THR A 445 20.77 28.63 -12.48
CA THR A 445 21.09 29.43 -11.30
C THR A 445 19.82 29.91 -10.58
N ILE A 446 19.95 30.22 -9.28
CA ILE A 446 18.88 30.86 -8.50
C ILE A 446 18.43 32.21 -9.12
N LYS A 447 19.37 32.99 -9.68
CA LYS A 447 19.05 34.26 -10.35
C LYS A 447 18.20 34.07 -11.61
N GLU A 448 18.42 32.99 -12.34
CA GLU A 448 17.60 32.61 -13.48
C GLU A 448 16.20 32.15 -13.02
N ALA A 449 16.12 31.39 -11.93
CA ALA A 449 14.84 31.03 -11.32
C ALA A 449 14.03 32.26 -10.86
N GLU A 450 14.69 33.27 -10.27
CA GLU A 450 14.08 34.54 -9.85
C GLU A 450 13.52 35.36 -11.03
N MET A 451 13.97 35.13 -12.27
CA MET A 451 13.45 35.80 -13.48
C MET A 451 12.24 35.09 -14.11
N VAL A 452 11.79 33.96 -13.56
CA VAL A 452 10.72 33.09 -14.12
C VAL A 452 9.46 33.05 -13.21
N VAL A 453 9.44 33.81 -12.11
CA VAL A 453 8.38 33.83 -11.07
C VAL A 453 7.40 34.99 -11.26
#